data_AF-A0A7C9EYM1-F1
#
_entry.id   AF-A0A7C9EYM1-F1
#
_cell.length_a   1.000
_cell.length_b   1.000
_cell.length_c   1.000
_cell.angle_alpha   90.00
_cell.angle_beta   90.00
_cell.angle_gamma   90.00
#
_symmetry.space_group_name_H-M   'P 1'
#
loop_
_entity.id
_entity.type
_entity.pdbx_description
1 polymer ?
#
loop_
_entity_poly.entity_id
_entity_poly.type
_entity_poly.pdbx_seq_one_letter_code
_entity_poly.pdbx_strand_id
1 'polypeptide(L)'
;MINEDISYLLRLQDLTGYGVELSVEKNFASAFPDRTFRSPLVELLVKSGRNGKNNGKGYYTYAKGSKPKPDPSVLPMMEESRKLTNVMPNGKPISASDKEILEMILFPVVNEACRILDEGVVLRASDLDIASVLGMSFPSYHGGIVFWADKVGPSHLYESLKKWTNLYGSFYKPSGLLEDRVAKSLTLEKG
;
A
#
# COMPACT_ATOMS: atom_id res chain seq x y z
N MET A 1 -14.41 -11.55 -0.46
CA MET A 1 -14.21 -10.29 -1.21
C MET A 1 -12.77 -9.81 -1.05
N ILE A 2 -12.29 -9.58 0.17
CA ILE A 2 -10.97 -8.98 0.41
C ILE A 2 -9.76 -9.88 0.08
N ASN A 3 -9.88 -11.21 0.20
CA ASN A 3 -8.85 -12.14 -0.30
C ASN A 3 -8.60 -12.06 -1.82
N GLU A 4 -9.63 -11.68 -2.61
CA GLU A 4 -9.46 -11.47 -4.06
C GLU A 4 -8.76 -10.13 -4.35
N ASP A 5 -8.99 -9.11 -3.51
CA ASP A 5 -8.39 -7.78 -3.65
C ASP A 5 -6.89 -7.81 -3.38
N ILE A 6 -6.43 -8.53 -2.36
CA ILE A 6 -5.00 -8.74 -2.10
C ILE A 6 -4.35 -9.51 -3.25
N SER A 7 -5.03 -10.55 -3.75
CA SER A 7 -4.59 -11.28 -4.94
C SER A 7 -4.51 -10.37 -6.17
N TYR A 8 -5.41 -9.40 -6.30
CA TYR A 8 -5.38 -8.42 -7.38
C TYR A 8 -4.14 -7.52 -7.30
N LEU A 9 -3.80 -6.99 -6.11
CA LEU A 9 -2.61 -6.15 -5.93
C LEU A 9 -1.31 -6.88 -6.30
N LEU A 10 -1.14 -8.13 -5.85
CA LEU A 10 0.03 -8.93 -6.20
C LEU A 10 0.09 -9.23 -7.72
N ARG A 11 -1.07 -9.44 -8.36
CA ARG A 11 -1.15 -9.63 -9.82
C ARG A 11 -0.88 -8.34 -10.60
N LEU A 12 -1.21 -7.18 -10.04
CA LEU A 12 -0.90 -5.87 -10.61
C LEU A 12 0.60 -5.58 -10.54
N GLN A 13 1.24 -5.91 -9.42
CA GLN A 13 2.69 -5.85 -9.26
C GLN A 13 3.39 -6.76 -10.28
N ASP A 14 2.92 -8.00 -10.43
CA ASP A 14 3.40 -8.93 -11.47
C ASP A 14 3.19 -8.40 -12.89
N LEU A 15 2.09 -7.67 -13.14
CA LEU A 15 1.83 -7.07 -14.45
C LEU A 15 2.78 -5.91 -14.75
N THR A 16 3.06 -5.07 -13.75
CA THR A 16 3.94 -3.90 -13.87
C THR A 16 5.39 -4.33 -14.14
N GLY A 17 5.83 -5.39 -13.45
CA GLY A 17 7.19 -5.92 -13.54
C GLY A 17 8.13 -5.31 -12.49
N TYR A 18 8.93 -6.17 -11.88
CA TYR A 18 9.70 -5.84 -10.68
C TYR A 18 10.89 -4.89 -10.95
N GLY A 19 11.42 -4.88 -12.18
CA GLY A 19 12.47 -3.94 -12.56
C GLY A 19 12.02 -2.48 -12.50
N VAL A 20 10.77 -2.20 -12.91
CA VAL A 20 10.17 -0.86 -12.81
C VAL A 20 9.97 -0.49 -11.35
N GLU A 21 9.41 -1.40 -10.56
CA GLU A 21 9.17 -1.21 -9.14
C GLU A 21 10.46 -0.87 -8.38
N LEU A 22 11.52 -1.67 -8.53
CA LEU A 22 12.81 -1.42 -7.87
C LEU A 22 13.45 -0.09 -8.30
N SER A 23 13.16 0.38 -9.52
CA SER A 23 13.65 1.67 -10.00
C SER A 23 12.88 2.83 -9.38
N VAL A 24 11.54 2.70 -9.29
CA VAL A 24 10.66 3.68 -8.67
C VAL A 24 10.90 3.78 -7.16
N GLU A 25 11.01 2.64 -6.47
CA GLU A 25 11.27 2.57 -5.03
C GLU A 25 12.52 3.36 -4.63
N LYS A 26 13.60 3.30 -5.43
CA LYS A 26 14.84 4.08 -5.17
C LYS A 26 14.59 5.58 -5.18
N ASN A 27 13.76 6.07 -6.11
CA ASN A 27 13.43 7.49 -6.18
C ASN A 27 12.62 7.92 -4.95
N PHE A 28 11.60 7.14 -4.58
CA PHE A 28 10.78 7.43 -3.39
C PHE A 28 11.59 7.34 -2.10
N ALA A 29 12.41 6.32 -1.93
CA ALA A 29 13.27 6.16 -0.77
C ALA A 29 14.28 7.31 -0.62
N SER A 30 14.76 7.87 -1.74
CA SER A 30 15.64 9.03 -1.72
C SER A 30 14.89 10.34 -1.42
N ALA A 31 13.68 10.51 -1.95
CA ALA A 31 12.92 11.74 -1.81
C ALA A 31 12.15 11.82 -0.47
N PHE A 32 11.65 10.69 0.01
CA PHE A 32 10.76 10.56 1.17
C PHE A 32 11.19 9.41 2.09
N PRO A 33 12.43 9.44 2.63
CA PRO A 33 13.00 8.33 3.40
C PRO A 33 12.23 8.02 4.69
N ASP A 34 11.52 8.99 5.27
CA ASP A 34 10.76 8.85 6.50
C ASP A 34 9.43 8.11 6.32
N ARG A 35 8.89 8.12 5.10
CA ARG A 35 7.56 7.60 4.74
C ARG A 35 7.57 6.60 3.57
N THR A 36 8.73 6.06 3.23
CA THR A 36 8.88 4.98 2.23
C THR A 36 9.29 3.69 2.91
N PHE A 37 8.46 2.64 2.81
CA PHE A 37 8.81 1.31 3.28
C PHE A 37 9.54 0.52 2.19
N ARG A 38 10.75 0.04 2.50
CA ARG A 38 11.57 -0.75 1.58
C ARG A 38 11.49 -2.22 1.92
N SER A 39 10.80 -2.98 1.08
CA SER A 39 10.65 -4.43 1.24
C SER A 39 11.76 -5.19 0.51
N PRO A 40 12.54 -6.05 1.19
CA PRO A 40 13.52 -6.92 0.52
C PRO A 40 12.89 -7.93 -0.46
N LEU A 41 11.58 -8.18 -0.36
CA LEU A 41 10.88 -9.24 -1.08
C LEU A 41 11.06 -9.15 -2.59
N VAL A 42 10.91 -7.96 -3.17
CA VAL A 42 10.98 -7.78 -4.63
C VAL A 42 12.39 -8.04 -5.13
N GLU A 43 13.42 -7.61 -4.39
CA GLU A 43 14.81 -7.93 -4.72
C GLU A 43 15.07 -9.44 -4.65
N LEU A 44 14.54 -10.13 -3.63
CA LEU A 44 14.66 -11.59 -3.51
C LEU A 44 13.96 -12.32 -4.66
N LEU A 45 12.77 -11.87 -5.05
CA LEU A 45 12.05 -12.40 -6.21
C LEU A 45 12.88 -12.24 -7.48
N VAL A 46 13.42 -11.04 -7.74
CA VAL A 46 14.29 -10.78 -8.90
C VAL A 46 15.55 -11.65 -8.89
N LYS A 47 16.24 -11.76 -7.74
CA LYS A 47 17.42 -12.62 -7.57
C LYS A 47 17.12 -14.09 -7.84
N SER A 48 15.88 -14.53 -7.58
CA SER A 48 15.42 -15.88 -7.91
C SER A 48 14.96 -16.07 -9.37
N GLY A 49 15.15 -15.07 -10.22
CA GLY A 49 14.80 -15.12 -11.65
C GLY A 49 13.33 -14.83 -11.95
N ARG A 50 12.62 -14.12 -11.07
CA ARG A 50 11.19 -13.77 -11.22
C ARG A 50 11.06 -12.30 -11.62
N ASN A 51 10.22 -12.01 -12.60
CA ASN A 51 9.95 -10.65 -13.06
C ASN A 51 8.48 -10.48 -13.49
N GLY A 52 7.58 -11.12 -12.76
CA GLY A 52 6.14 -11.03 -13.00
C GLY A 52 5.71 -11.66 -14.34
N LYS A 53 4.74 -11.04 -14.99
CA LYS A 53 4.19 -11.49 -16.27
C LYS A 53 5.21 -11.44 -17.41
N ASN A 54 6.23 -10.58 -17.33
CA ASN A 54 7.22 -10.40 -18.39
C ASN A 54 8.00 -11.68 -18.70
N ASN A 55 8.29 -12.50 -17.69
CA ASN A 55 8.96 -13.80 -17.86
C ASN A 55 8.11 -14.99 -17.39
N GLY A 56 6.81 -14.75 -17.18
CA GLY A 56 5.84 -15.77 -16.77
C GLY A 56 5.94 -16.21 -15.31
N LYS A 57 6.79 -15.58 -14.48
CA LYS A 57 7.04 -15.97 -13.08
C LYS A 57 7.11 -14.74 -12.18
N GLY A 58 6.10 -14.57 -11.33
CA GLY A 58 6.03 -13.57 -10.26
C GLY A 58 5.58 -14.18 -8.94
N TYR A 59 4.66 -13.53 -8.22
CA TYR A 59 3.90 -14.19 -7.14
C TYR A 59 3.06 -15.35 -7.70
N TYR A 60 2.65 -15.21 -8.97
CA TYR A 60 1.92 -16.21 -9.72
C TYR A 60 2.77 -16.74 -10.87
N THR A 61 2.45 -17.94 -11.34
CA THR A 61 2.87 -18.45 -12.65
C THR A 61 1.86 -18.04 -13.72
N TYR A 62 2.38 -17.64 -14.89
CA TYR A 62 1.60 -17.20 -16.03
C TYR A 62 1.93 -18.07 -17.24
N ALA A 63 1.02 -18.97 -17.58
CA ALA A 63 1.08 -19.76 -18.81
C ALA A 63 0.12 -19.16 -19.85
N LYS A 64 0.52 -19.18 -21.12
CA LYS A 64 -0.29 -18.65 -22.23
C LYS A 64 -1.67 -19.34 -22.24
N GLY A 65 -2.73 -18.54 -22.32
CA GLY A 65 -4.12 -19.03 -22.36
C GLY A 65 -4.65 -19.60 -21.04
N SER A 66 -3.89 -19.51 -19.94
CA SER A 66 -4.28 -20.02 -18.63
C SER A 66 -4.52 -18.90 -17.63
N LYS A 67 -5.39 -19.15 -16.65
CA LYS A 67 -5.53 -18.26 -15.49
C LYS A 67 -4.23 -18.29 -14.66
N PRO A 68 -3.82 -17.15 -14.05
CA PRO A 68 -2.68 -17.11 -13.16
C PRO A 68 -2.85 -18.08 -11.98
N LYS A 69 -1.78 -18.78 -11.59
CA LYS A 69 -1.79 -19.73 -10.46
C LYS A 69 -0.77 -19.31 -9.40
N PRO A 70 -1.13 -19.27 -8.11
CA PRO A 70 -0.17 -19.02 -7.04
C PRO A 70 1.02 -19.97 -7.17
N ASP A 71 2.23 -19.46 -6.96
CA ASP A 71 3.45 -20.29 -7.02
C ASP A 71 4.03 -20.49 -5.62
N PRO A 72 3.92 -21.69 -5.02
CA PRO A 72 4.46 -21.96 -3.68
C PRO A 72 5.97 -21.76 -3.56
N SER A 73 6.71 -21.73 -4.67
CA SER A 73 8.15 -21.47 -4.65
C SER A 73 8.53 -20.05 -4.20
N VAL A 74 7.56 -19.13 -4.06
CA VAL A 74 7.80 -17.79 -3.48
C VAL A 74 7.88 -17.80 -1.95
N LEU A 75 7.36 -18.84 -1.29
CA LEU A 75 7.27 -18.89 0.18
C LEU A 75 8.63 -18.77 0.88
N PRO A 76 9.73 -19.42 0.42
CA PRO A 76 11.05 -19.22 1.02
C PRO A 76 11.53 -17.76 0.94
N MET A 77 11.24 -17.05 -0.16
CA MET A 77 11.63 -15.64 -0.33
C MET A 77 10.81 -14.72 0.57
N MET A 78 9.52 -15.02 0.77
CA MET A 78 8.69 -14.31 1.74
C MET A 78 9.23 -14.49 3.16
N GLU A 79 9.64 -15.71 3.51
CA GLU A 79 10.20 -16.01 4.82
C GLU A 79 11.56 -15.34 5.04
N GLU A 80 12.42 -15.33 4.03
CA GLU A 80 13.68 -14.59 4.06
C GLU A 80 13.45 -13.08 4.17
N SER A 81 12.51 -12.52 3.40
CA SER A 81 12.15 -11.11 3.51
C SER A 81 11.67 -10.76 4.92
N ARG A 82 10.84 -11.59 5.55
CA ARG A 82 10.38 -11.36 6.93
C ARG A 82 11.54 -11.29 7.91
N LYS A 83 12.52 -12.18 7.79
CA LYS A 83 13.72 -12.20 8.62
C LYS A 83 14.58 -10.96 8.43
N LEU A 84 14.79 -10.53 7.17
CA LEU A 84 15.60 -9.36 6.85
C LEU A 84 14.93 -8.05 7.29
N THR A 85 13.62 -7.93 7.11
CA THR A 85 12.87 -6.73 7.51
C THR A 85 12.80 -6.60 9.03
N ASN A 86 12.63 -7.71 9.76
CA ASN A 86 12.65 -7.76 11.23
C ASN A 86 11.70 -6.75 11.94
N VAL A 87 10.55 -6.45 11.34
CA VAL A 87 9.50 -5.56 11.92
C VAL A 87 8.35 -6.32 12.58
N MET A 88 8.42 -7.66 12.59
CA MET A 88 7.36 -8.49 13.15
C MET A 88 7.35 -8.42 14.69
N PRO A 89 6.21 -8.11 15.33
CA PRO A 89 6.10 -8.10 16.78
C PRO A 89 6.48 -9.48 17.34
N ASN A 90 7.49 -9.52 18.21
CA ASN A 90 8.03 -10.75 18.80
C ASN A 90 8.49 -11.79 17.77
N GLY A 91 8.85 -11.37 16.56
CA GLY A 91 9.34 -12.25 15.49
C GLY A 91 8.29 -13.20 14.90
N LYS A 92 6.99 -12.96 15.14
CA LYS A 92 5.89 -13.83 14.65
C LYS A 92 5.15 -13.21 13.47
N PRO A 93 4.70 -14.02 12.48
CA PRO A 93 3.79 -13.54 11.45
C PRO A 93 2.58 -12.83 12.05
N ILE A 94 2.24 -11.69 11.47
CA ILE A 94 1.08 -10.91 11.88
C ILE A 94 -0.18 -11.69 11.48
N SER A 95 -1.07 -11.92 12.43
CA SER A 95 -2.44 -12.32 12.14
C SER A 95 -3.27 -11.05 12.02
N ALA A 96 -3.75 -10.76 10.82
CA ALA A 96 -4.59 -9.61 10.52
C ALA A 96 -5.87 -10.11 9.86
N SER A 97 -6.99 -9.49 10.21
CA SER A 97 -8.23 -9.71 9.47
C SER A 97 -8.12 -9.16 8.04
N ASP A 98 -8.93 -9.68 7.12
CA ASP A 98 -9.08 -9.13 5.78
C ASP A 98 -9.26 -7.59 5.82
N LYS A 99 -10.14 -7.10 6.71
CA LYS A 99 -10.37 -5.66 6.91
C LYS A 99 -9.09 -4.93 7.32
N GLU A 100 -8.35 -5.44 8.30
CA GLU A 100 -7.09 -4.82 8.74
C GLU A 100 -6.06 -4.82 7.61
N ILE A 101 -5.96 -5.87 6.79
CA ILE A 101 -5.04 -5.89 5.65
C ILE A 101 -5.41 -4.79 4.65
N LEU A 102 -6.70 -4.63 4.34
CA LEU A 102 -7.17 -3.55 3.46
C LEU A 102 -6.80 -2.17 4.03
N GLU A 103 -7.02 -1.94 5.31
CA GLU A 103 -6.69 -0.68 5.98
C GLU A 103 -5.17 -0.44 6.05
N MET A 104 -4.37 -1.48 6.32
CA MET A 104 -2.89 -1.39 6.32
C MET A 104 -2.31 -1.02 4.96
N ILE A 105 -3.04 -1.31 3.88
CA ILE A 105 -2.66 -0.96 2.51
C ILE A 105 -3.18 0.44 2.16
N LEU A 106 -4.45 0.75 2.42
CA LEU A 106 -5.09 1.98 1.94
C LEU A 106 -4.89 3.19 2.85
N PHE A 107 -4.78 3.03 4.17
CA PHE A 107 -4.60 4.17 5.08
C PHE A 107 -3.29 4.92 4.84
N PRO A 108 -2.14 4.27 4.55
CA PRO A 108 -0.94 4.99 4.12
C PRO A 108 -1.15 5.82 2.84
N VAL A 109 -1.93 5.31 1.88
CA VAL A 109 -2.24 6.04 0.63
C VAL A 109 -3.10 7.27 0.92
N VAL A 110 -4.12 7.14 1.77
CA VAL A 110 -4.92 8.28 2.24
C VAL A 110 -4.06 9.27 3.03
N ASN A 111 -3.13 8.78 3.85
CA ASN A 111 -2.24 9.64 4.60
C ASN A 111 -1.30 10.43 3.68
N GLU A 112 -0.82 9.84 2.58
CA GLU A 112 -0.06 10.55 1.55
C GLU A 112 -0.95 11.57 0.81
N ALA A 113 -2.22 11.22 0.52
CA ALA A 113 -3.21 12.16 -0.01
C ALA A 113 -3.38 13.39 0.90
N CYS A 114 -3.42 13.19 2.22
CA CYS A 114 -3.44 14.30 3.18
C CYS A 114 -2.16 15.15 3.14
N ARG A 115 -0.99 14.56 2.93
CA ARG A 115 0.28 15.29 2.83
C ARG A 115 0.31 16.17 1.59
N ILE A 116 -0.04 15.64 0.43
CA ILE A 116 -0.01 16.42 -0.83
C ILE A 116 -1.10 17.51 -0.89
N LEU A 117 -2.19 17.37 -0.13
CA LEU A 117 -3.17 18.44 0.10
C LEU A 117 -2.60 19.55 1.01
N ASP A 118 -1.86 19.17 2.05
CA ASP A 118 -1.24 20.11 2.99
C ASP A 118 -0.08 20.88 2.33
N GLU A 119 0.75 20.17 1.56
CA GLU A 119 1.88 20.69 0.78
C GLU A 119 1.41 21.55 -0.42
N GLY A 120 0.12 21.56 -0.75
CA GLY A 120 -0.44 22.35 -1.85
C GLY A 120 -0.11 21.81 -3.25
N VAL A 121 0.36 20.56 -3.35
CA VAL A 121 0.58 19.85 -4.62
C VAL A 121 -0.75 19.60 -5.33
N VAL A 122 -1.78 19.28 -4.55
CA VAL A 122 -3.16 19.19 -5.04
C VAL A 122 -4.03 20.18 -4.26
N LEU A 123 -4.90 20.90 -4.96
CA LEU A 123 -5.70 21.97 -4.38
C LEU A 123 -6.95 21.45 -3.66
N ARG A 124 -7.53 20.34 -4.12
CA ARG A 124 -8.83 19.83 -3.65
C ARG A 124 -8.81 18.32 -3.47
N ALA A 125 -9.48 17.84 -2.43
CA ALA A 125 -9.68 16.42 -2.19
C ALA A 125 -10.42 15.73 -3.37
N SER A 126 -11.37 16.43 -3.99
CA SER A 126 -12.11 15.93 -5.16
C SER A 126 -11.21 15.58 -6.34
N ASP A 127 -10.09 16.30 -6.53
CA ASP A 127 -9.15 16.03 -7.61
C ASP A 127 -8.41 14.71 -7.35
N LEU A 128 -8.12 14.39 -6.09
CA LEU A 128 -7.55 13.11 -5.68
C LEU A 128 -8.56 11.97 -5.80
N ASP A 129 -9.83 12.22 -5.48
CA ASP A 129 -10.88 11.23 -5.67
C ASP A 129 -11.03 10.87 -7.15
N ILE A 130 -11.13 11.86 -8.04
CA ILE A 130 -11.20 11.64 -9.49
C ILE A 130 -9.93 10.92 -9.99
N ALA A 131 -8.75 11.37 -9.58
CA ALA A 131 -7.49 10.74 -9.96
C ALA A 131 -7.39 9.28 -9.46
N SER A 132 -7.93 8.99 -8.26
CA SER A 132 -7.95 7.62 -7.72
C SER A 132 -8.85 6.69 -8.54
N VAL A 133 -10.02 7.16 -8.95
CA VAL A 133 -10.95 6.38 -9.76
C VAL A 133 -10.40 6.17 -11.17
N LEU A 134 -9.94 7.23 -11.82
CA LEU A 134 -9.51 7.16 -13.22
C LEU A 134 -8.11 6.58 -13.40
N GLY A 135 -7.19 6.87 -12.47
CA GLY A 135 -5.78 6.48 -12.56
C GLY A 135 -5.48 5.16 -11.85
N MET A 136 -5.99 4.98 -10.63
CA MET A 136 -5.74 3.78 -9.82
C MET A 136 -6.83 2.73 -9.95
N SER A 137 -7.88 3.01 -10.73
CA SER A 137 -9.08 2.15 -10.84
C SER A 137 -9.74 1.90 -9.47
N PHE A 138 -9.68 2.89 -8.57
CA PHE A 138 -10.37 2.81 -7.29
C PHE A 138 -11.89 2.68 -7.53
N PRO A 139 -12.61 1.82 -6.79
CA PRO A 139 -14.00 1.52 -7.11
C PRO A 139 -14.89 2.77 -7.03
N SER A 140 -15.46 3.19 -8.16
CA SER A 140 -16.21 4.45 -8.27
C SER A 140 -17.47 4.50 -7.40
N TYR A 141 -18.07 3.34 -7.07
CA TYR A 141 -19.20 3.28 -6.13
C TYR A 141 -18.80 3.60 -4.67
N HIS A 142 -17.50 3.65 -4.38
CA HIS A 142 -16.96 4.22 -3.14
C HIS A 142 -16.61 5.71 -3.26
N GLY A 143 -16.89 6.36 -4.40
CA GLY A 143 -16.68 7.79 -4.66
C GLY A 143 -15.24 8.11 -5.08
N GLY A 144 -14.28 7.77 -4.24
CA GLY A 144 -12.86 8.03 -4.41
C GLY A 144 -12.13 7.74 -3.11
N ILE A 145 -10.80 7.77 -3.11
CA ILE A 145 -10.02 7.33 -1.95
C ILE A 145 -10.16 8.25 -0.72
N VAL A 146 -10.28 9.56 -0.90
CA VAL A 146 -10.45 10.52 0.20
C VAL A 146 -11.89 10.49 0.70
N PHE A 147 -12.86 10.51 -0.21
CA PHE A 147 -14.27 10.37 0.15
C PHE A 147 -14.58 9.03 0.85
N TRP A 148 -13.95 7.94 0.42
CA TRP A 148 -14.02 6.66 1.13
C TRP A 148 -13.43 6.74 2.54
N ALA A 149 -12.30 7.41 2.71
CA ALA A 149 -11.68 7.59 4.02
C ALA A 149 -12.56 8.41 4.98
N ASP A 150 -13.28 9.42 4.50
CA ASP A 150 -14.25 10.16 5.30
C ASP A 150 -15.43 9.29 5.76
N LYS A 151 -15.89 8.36 4.91
CA LYS A 151 -16.90 7.35 5.29
C LYS A 151 -16.39 6.35 6.33
N VAL A 152 -15.12 5.96 6.23
CA VAL A 152 -14.46 5.10 7.22
C VAL A 152 -14.31 5.83 8.55
N GLY A 153 -14.02 7.13 8.51
CA GLY A 153 -13.91 8.01 9.67
C GLY A 153 -12.45 8.43 9.90
N PRO A 154 -12.14 9.75 9.84
CA PRO A 154 -10.78 10.27 10.06
C PRO A 154 -10.17 9.85 11.39
N SER A 155 -10.97 9.79 12.47
CA SER A 155 -10.49 9.37 13.79
C SER A 155 -10.05 7.91 13.81
N HIS A 156 -10.78 6.99 13.15
CA HIS A 156 -10.40 5.58 13.06
C HIS A 156 -9.10 5.41 12.25
N LEU A 157 -8.99 6.16 11.15
CA LEU A 157 -7.79 6.15 10.32
C LEU A 157 -6.56 6.64 11.12
N TYR A 158 -6.69 7.75 11.84
CA TYR A 158 -5.63 8.30 12.67
C TYR A 158 -5.19 7.36 13.80
N GLU A 159 -6.14 6.79 14.55
CA GLU A 159 -5.81 5.87 15.64
C GLU A 159 -5.15 4.58 15.13
N SER A 160 -5.58 4.08 13.97
CA SER A 160 -4.96 2.93 13.31
C SER A 160 -3.52 3.23 12.87
N LEU A 161 -3.29 4.37 12.22
CA LEU A 161 -1.95 4.82 11.83
C LEU A 161 -1.04 5.04 13.04
N LYS A 162 -1.53 5.63 14.13
CA LYS A 162 -0.78 5.75 15.39
C LYS A 162 -0.41 4.39 15.98
N LYS A 163 -1.36 3.47 16.06
CA LYS A 163 -1.13 2.10 16.52
C LYS A 163 -0.01 1.45 15.71
N TRP A 164 -0.06 1.54 14.38
CA TRP A 164 0.96 0.96 13.50
C TRP A 164 2.28 1.71 13.51
N THR A 165 2.27 3.02 13.78
CA THR A 165 3.52 3.78 13.98
C THR A 165 4.31 3.22 15.17
N ASN A 166 3.62 2.93 16.28
CA ASN A 166 4.25 2.36 17.47
C ASN A 166 4.76 0.93 17.23
N LEU A 167 4.10 0.15 16.37
CA LEU A 167 4.44 -1.24 16.10
C LEU A 167 5.50 -1.41 15.01
N TYR A 168 5.42 -0.60 13.94
CA TYR A 168 6.15 -0.82 12.68
C TYR A 168 6.99 0.38 12.24
N GLY A 169 6.93 1.51 12.97
CA GLY A 169 7.78 2.67 12.73
C GLY A 169 7.17 3.75 11.83
N SER A 170 8.03 4.65 11.36
CA SER A 170 7.63 5.95 10.80
C SER A 170 6.82 5.90 9.50
N PHE A 171 6.85 4.78 8.77
CA PHE A 171 6.04 4.59 7.55
C PHE A 171 4.55 4.88 7.79
N TYR A 172 4.04 4.51 8.98
CA TYR A 172 2.63 4.74 9.34
C TYR A 172 2.39 6.07 10.04
N LYS A 173 3.39 6.95 10.18
CA LYS A 173 3.25 8.21 10.93
C LYS A 173 2.12 9.06 10.33
N PRO A 174 1.09 9.44 11.11
CA PRO A 174 0.05 10.35 10.66
C PRO A 174 0.62 11.66 10.08
N SER A 175 -0.03 12.19 9.05
CA SER A 175 0.24 13.50 8.48
C SER A 175 -0.31 14.62 9.37
N GLY A 176 0.26 15.82 9.23
CA GLY A 176 -0.19 17.00 9.99
C GLY A 176 -1.64 17.37 9.69
N LEU A 177 -2.04 17.34 8.41
CA LEU A 177 -3.43 17.60 8.02
C LEU A 177 -4.40 16.61 8.69
N LEU A 178 -4.10 15.31 8.66
CA LEU A 178 -4.96 14.31 9.28
C LEU A 178 -5.12 14.56 10.78
N GLU A 179 -4.01 14.82 11.48
CA GLU A 179 -4.02 15.14 12.90
C GLU A 179 -4.87 16.40 13.20
N ASP A 180 -4.73 17.47 12.40
CA ASP A 180 -5.52 18.69 12.53
C ASP A 180 -7.02 18.44 12.31
N ARG A 181 -7.39 17.64 11.31
CA ARG A 181 -8.80 17.31 11.03
C ARG A 181 -9.44 16.53 12.15
N VAL A 182 -8.73 15.53 12.68
CA VAL A 182 -9.21 14.73 13.80
C VAL A 182 -9.38 15.59 15.04
N ALA A 183 -8.41 16.45 15.36
CA ALA A 183 -8.49 17.36 16.51
C ALA A 183 -9.70 18.31 16.43
N LYS A 184 -10.10 18.70 15.21
CA LYS A 184 -11.25 19.60 14.96
C LYS A 184 -12.55 18.85 14.67
N SER A 185 -12.55 17.51 14.69
CA SER A 185 -13.71 16.69 14.30
C SER A 185 -14.24 17.01 12.90
N LEU A 186 -13.33 17.24 11.95
CA LEU A 186 -13.62 17.56 10.55
C LEU A 186 -13.37 16.37 9.62
N THR A 187 -13.98 16.42 8.45
CA THR A 187 -13.64 15.57 7.30
C THR A 187 -12.27 15.94 6.72
N LEU A 188 -11.72 15.04 5.92
CA LEU A 188 -10.47 15.22 5.18
C LEU A 188 -10.61 16.22 4.03
N GLU A 189 -11.83 16.37 3.49
CA GLU A 189 -12.14 17.42 2.53
C GLU A 189 -11.82 18.81 3.10
N LYS A 190 -10.94 19.55 2.40
CA LYS A 190 -10.76 20.99 2.62
C LYS A 190 -11.89 21.69 1.87
N GLY A 191 -12.89 22.15 2.62
CA GLY A 191 -13.92 23.05 2.12
C GLY A 191 -13.36 24.36 1.59
#